data_AF-A0A182APM7-F1
#
_entry.id   AF-A0A182APM7-F1
#
_cell.length_a   1.000
_cell.length_b   1.000
_cell.length_c   1.000
_cell.angle_alpha   90.00
_cell.angle_beta   90.00
_cell.angle_gamma   90.00
#
_symmetry.space_group_name_H-M   'P 1'
#
loop_
_entity.id
_entity.type
_entity.pdbx_description
1 polymer ?
#
loop_
_entity_poly.entity_id
_entity_poly.type
_entity_poly.pdbx_seq_one_letter_code
_entity_poly.pdbx_strand_id
1 'polypeptide(L)'
;MRSIPTALPVNGRLSWPLRSITKSFTVTLLLKLADAGRLHLDDPVSRYVQGVPNGDAVTLRDLAAMTSGLPDYTTPEFIAAFEADPRRIFTARELLTYAWSQPLQGPPGEQAVYTNVNTVLLGQVIRAVTGRSFEHSLRRQVLRPLGLRHTLVTPNERRWPRPRPVGYQREDGRLTPQPGNLSIFRAAGEMVATLPDLRRWAGLLGRGLLLSRSTARERRTAAQPLLRGPEYDSYGLGLGSLEGWWGHTGEGLGFTALVMYEPRSRARAAIVANISNLPGVHAPTLLFRRIARRLEEGGITAATGGPAAAPLPAAALDSTAQRLARRWQIPGLAAGVWLPGGRRWRYLGGEAVLAGGGSGENRQRAGNALPWVALPPPL
;
A
#
# COMPACT_ATOMS: atom_id res chain seq x y z
N MET A 1 1.95 25.76 -28.37
CA MET A 1 0.62 25.37 -27.88
C MET A 1 0.75 24.10 -27.03
N ARG A 2 0.46 24.15 -25.74
CA ARG A 2 0.47 22.98 -24.85
C ARG A 2 -0.78 22.16 -25.15
N SER A 3 -0.62 20.91 -25.60
CA SER A 3 -1.73 19.98 -25.80
C SER A 3 -2.48 19.78 -24.48
N ILE A 4 -3.78 20.08 -24.46
CA ILE A 4 -4.67 19.73 -23.36
C ILE A 4 -4.70 18.19 -23.30
N PRO A 5 -4.24 17.57 -22.21
CA PRO A 5 -4.07 16.13 -22.20
C PRO A 5 -5.43 15.44 -22.09
N THR A 6 -5.67 14.46 -22.97
CA THR A 6 -6.90 13.67 -23.02
C THR A 6 -7.04 12.80 -21.78
N ALA A 7 -8.15 12.96 -21.07
CA ALA A 7 -8.50 12.15 -19.91
C ALA A 7 -8.96 10.75 -20.32
N LEU A 8 -8.50 9.71 -19.62
CA LEU A 8 -9.09 8.38 -19.66
C LEU A 8 -9.95 8.17 -18.40
N PRO A 9 -11.17 7.64 -18.51
CA PRO A 9 -11.94 7.24 -17.35
C PRO A 9 -11.14 6.27 -16.48
N VAL A 10 -11.24 6.44 -15.15
CA VAL A 10 -10.68 5.48 -14.20
C VAL A 10 -11.18 4.08 -14.56
N ASN A 11 -10.25 3.14 -14.74
CA ASN A 11 -10.57 1.77 -15.12
C ASN A 11 -9.70 0.75 -14.37
N GLY A 12 -10.10 -0.52 -14.45
CA GLY A 12 -9.45 -1.60 -13.69
C GLY A 12 -8.02 -1.97 -14.14
N ARG A 13 -7.51 -1.38 -15.23
CA ARG A 13 -6.17 -1.64 -15.77
C ARG A 13 -5.14 -0.60 -15.35
N LEU A 14 -5.56 0.49 -14.69
CA LEU A 14 -4.65 1.51 -14.18
C LEU A 14 -3.69 0.90 -13.15
N SER A 15 -2.40 1.20 -13.31
CA SER A 15 -1.36 0.85 -12.34
C SER A 15 -1.21 2.00 -11.34
N TRP A 16 -1.35 1.71 -10.05
CA TRP A 16 -1.39 2.67 -8.95
C TRP A 16 -0.19 2.51 -8.02
N PRO A 17 0.45 3.60 -7.54
CA PRO A 17 1.46 3.52 -6.49
C PRO A 17 0.84 3.03 -5.20
N LEU A 18 1.44 1.99 -4.64
CA LEU A 18 0.97 1.34 -3.43
C LEU A 18 1.35 2.09 -2.16
N ARG A 19 2.43 2.88 -2.24
CA ARG A 19 3.03 3.56 -1.08
C ARG A 19 3.18 2.56 0.06
N SER A 20 2.83 2.93 1.28
CA SER A 20 3.01 2.10 2.47
C SER A 20 2.35 0.71 2.44
N ILE A 21 1.43 0.41 1.52
CA ILE A 21 0.99 -1.00 1.31
C ILE A 21 2.18 -1.91 0.99
N THR A 22 3.24 -1.38 0.36
CA THR A 22 4.52 -2.05 0.10
C THR A 22 5.12 -2.68 1.36
N LYS A 23 4.96 -2.06 2.54
CA LYS A 23 5.47 -2.58 3.82
C LYS A 23 4.91 -3.98 4.11
N SER A 24 3.63 -4.19 3.80
CA SER A 24 3.00 -5.50 3.97
C SER A 24 3.63 -6.58 3.09
N PHE A 25 4.10 -6.24 1.89
CA PHE A 25 4.84 -7.15 1.00
C PHE A 25 6.25 -7.44 1.54
N THR A 26 6.97 -6.39 1.94
CA THR A 26 8.31 -6.48 2.54
C THR A 26 8.30 -7.39 3.77
N VAL A 27 7.39 -7.14 4.71
CA VAL A 27 7.28 -7.93 5.94
C VAL A 27 6.78 -9.35 5.65
N THR A 28 5.91 -9.56 4.65
CA THR A 28 5.54 -10.93 4.24
C THR A 28 6.76 -11.72 3.75
N LEU A 29 7.66 -11.09 2.98
CA LEU A 29 8.88 -11.75 2.53
C LEU A 29 9.84 -12.02 3.70
N LEU A 30 9.98 -11.08 4.63
CA LEU A 30 10.77 -11.29 5.85
C LEU A 30 10.25 -12.51 6.64
N LEU A 31 8.95 -12.55 6.93
CA LEU A 31 8.32 -13.63 7.68
C LEU A 31 8.43 -14.97 6.96
N LYS A 32 8.32 -14.98 5.62
CA LYS A 32 8.53 -16.18 4.81
C LYS A 32 9.98 -16.70 4.91
N LEU A 33 10.96 -15.80 4.99
CA LEU A 33 12.37 -16.18 5.20
C LEU A 33 12.59 -16.72 6.62
N ALA A 34 11.91 -16.16 7.63
CA ALA A 34 11.92 -16.67 9.00
C ALA A 34 11.34 -18.09 9.08
N ASP A 35 10.17 -18.32 8.45
CA ASP A 35 9.56 -19.66 8.35
C ASP A 35 10.48 -20.68 7.67
N ALA A 36 11.34 -20.22 6.75
CA ALA A 36 12.32 -21.05 6.06
C ALA A 36 13.64 -21.23 6.83
N GLY A 37 13.72 -20.74 8.08
CA GLY A 37 14.92 -20.82 8.92
C GLY A 37 16.11 -20.00 8.39
N ARG A 38 15.87 -19.02 7.51
CA ARG A 38 16.93 -18.22 6.88
C ARG A 38 17.40 -17.04 7.74
N LEU A 39 16.59 -16.69 8.74
CA LEU A 39 16.80 -15.64 9.74
C LEU A 39 15.88 -15.92 10.93
N HIS A 40 16.13 -15.30 12.07
CA HIS A 40 15.21 -15.25 13.20
C HIS A 40 14.69 -13.83 13.39
N LEU A 41 13.42 -13.68 13.78
CA LEU A 41 12.85 -12.34 14.00
C LEU A 41 13.49 -11.61 15.17
N ASP A 42 14.03 -12.36 16.13
CA ASP A 42 14.73 -11.83 17.30
C ASP A 42 16.23 -11.59 17.03
N ASP A 43 16.71 -11.83 15.80
CA ASP A 43 18.06 -11.44 15.43
C ASP A 43 18.21 -9.90 15.50
N PRO A 44 19.34 -9.39 16.04
CA PRO A 44 19.66 -7.98 15.96
C PRO A 44 19.88 -7.56 14.50
N VAL A 45 19.44 -6.36 14.14
CA VAL A 45 19.56 -5.86 12.76
C VAL A 45 21.03 -5.69 12.35
N SER A 46 21.94 -5.42 13.30
CA SER A 46 23.38 -5.30 13.06
C SER A 46 23.99 -6.56 12.45
N ARG A 47 23.42 -7.75 12.72
CA ARG A 47 23.83 -9.02 12.08
C ARG A 47 23.77 -8.96 10.55
N TYR A 48 22.88 -8.13 10.00
CA TYR A 48 22.60 -8.06 8.57
C TYR A 48 22.98 -6.70 7.95
N VAL A 49 22.89 -5.61 8.71
CA VAL A 49 23.11 -4.25 8.25
C VAL A 49 23.95 -3.50 9.27
N GLN A 50 25.19 -3.19 8.92
CA GLN A 50 26.14 -2.48 9.77
C GLN A 50 25.81 -0.98 9.89
N GLY A 51 26.19 -0.37 11.00
CA GLY A 51 26.07 1.08 11.22
C GLY A 51 24.64 1.57 11.52
N VAL A 52 23.75 0.67 11.96
CA VAL A 52 22.42 1.04 12.46
C VAL A 52 22.57 1.51 13.92
N PRO A 53 22.11 2.73 14.28
CA PRO A 53 22.05 3.16 15.67
C PRO A 53 21.26 2.17 16.54
N ASN A 54 21.82 1.77 17.69
CA ASN A 54 21.30 0.69 18.54
C ASN A 54 21.05 -0.63 17.80
N GLY A 55 21.78 -0.90 16.70
CA GLY A 55 21.54 -2.06 15.84
C GLY A 55 21.73 -3.42 16.52
N ASP A 56 22.50 -3.48 17.60
CA ASP A 56 22.66 -4.69 18.42
C ASP A 56 21.48 -4.97 19.36
N ALA A 57 20.64 -3.96 19.62
CA ALA A 57 19.44 -4.06 20.44
C ALA A 57 18.15 -4.13 19.60
N VAL A 58 18.11 -3.45 18.45
CA VAL A 58 16.94 -3.45 17.56
C VAL A 58 16.83 -4.78 16.83
N THR A 59 15.73 -5.50 17.04
CA THR A 59 15.49 -6.78 16.37
C THR A 59 14.74 -6.62 15.04
N LEU A 60 14.76 -7.65 14.19
CA LEU A 60 13.95 -7.67 12.96
C LEU A 60 12.44 -7.63 13.27
N ARG A 61 12.02 -8.18 14.42
CA ARG A 61 10.67 -8.07 14.97
C ARG A 61 10.30 -6.63 15.25
N ASP A 62 11.19 -5.87 15.88
CA ASP A 62 10.93 -4.46 16.20
C ASP A 62 10.71 -3.61 14.95
N LEU A 63 11.52 -3.86 13.92
CA LEU A 63 11.34 -3.21 12.62
C LEU A 63 9.98 -3.56 12.01
N ALA A 64 9.57 -4.83 12.05
CA ALA A 64 8.28 -5.25 11.49
C ALA A 64 7.07 -4.73 12.29
N ALA A 65 7.22 -4.55 13.60
CA ALA A 65 6.17 -4.12 14.54
C ALA A 65 6.09 -2.59 14.74
N MET A 66 6.99 -1.82 14.13
CA MET A 66 7.13 -0.37 14.36
C MET A 66 7.58 0.01 15.78
N THR A 67 8.37 -0.83 16.44
CA THR A 67 8.85 -0.62 17.83
C THR A 67 10.34 -0.36 17.95
N SER A 68 11.05 -0.07 16.85
CA SER A 68 12.51 0.03 16.85
C SER A 68 13.09 1.22 17.59
N GLY A 69 12.30 2.27 17.84
CA GLY A 69 12.79 3.55 18.35
C GLY A 69 13.64 4.34 17.34
N LEU A 70 13.77 3.90 16.09
CA LEU A 70 14.55 4.59 15.07
C LEU A 70 13.81 5.82 14.52
N PRO A 71 14.51 6.92 14.19
CA PRO A 71 13.91 8.10 13.55
C PRO A 71 13.49 7.84 12.10
N ASP A 72 12.69 8.75 11.52
CA ASP A 72 12.40 8.75 10.08
C ASP A 72 13.42 9.61 9.30
N TYR A 73 13.56 9.35 8.00
CA TYR A 73 14.49 10.09 7.12
C TYR A 73 13.86 11.33 6.48
N THR A 74 12.57 11.60 6.73
CA THR A 74 11.87 12.77 6.21
C THR A 74 12.27 14.04 6.99
N THR A 75 13.54 14.43 6.88
CA THR A 75 14.14 15.59 7.55
C THR A 75 14.14 16.82 6.63
N PRO A 76 14.38 18.05 7.15
CA PRO A 76 14.54 19.23 6.32
C PRO A 76 15.62 19.08 5.23
N GLU A 77 16.73 18.41 5.53
CA GLU A 77 17.82 18.17 4.58
C GLU A 77 17.42 17.21 3.47
N PHE A 78 16.66 16.16 3.80
CA PHE A 78 16.09 15.27 2.79
C PHE A 78 15.09 16.01 1.90
N ILE A 79 14.20 16.81 2.49
CA ILE A 79 13.21 17.61 1.75
C ILE A 79 13.92 18.55 0.78
N ALA A 80 14.90 19.32 1.24
CA ALA A 80 15.69 20.22 0.39
C ALA A 80 16.41 19.47 -0.74
N ALA A 81 16.98 18.29 -0.47
CA ALA A 81 17.62 17.47 -1.49
C ALA A 81 16.64 16.92 -2.54
N PHE A 82 15.42 16.57 -2.12
CA PHE A 82 14.36 16.12 -3.01
C PHE A 82 13.79 17.27 -3.86
N GLU A 83 13.60 18.45 -3.27
CA GLU A 83 13.10 19.64 -3.98
C GLU A 83 14.12 20.16 -5.02
N ALA A 84 15.42 20.06 -4.72
CA ALA A 84 16.48 20.45 -5.65
C ALA A 84 16.52 19.58 -6.92
N ASP A 85 16.25 18.27 -6.80
CA ASP A 85 16.05 17.38 -7.96
C ASP A 85 15.01 16.28 -7.67
N PRO A 86 13.72 16.56 -7.95
CA PRO A 86 12.64 15.59 -7.68
C PRO A 86 12.70 14.34 -8.55
N ARG A 87 13.59 14.27 -9.55
CA ARG A 87 13.78 13.12 -10.42
C ARG A 87 14.99 12.27 -10.03
N ARG A 88 15.85 12.75 -9.14
CA ARG A 88 17.01 12.02 -8.61
C ARG A 88 16.57 10.70 -7.98
N ILE A 89 17.28 9.61 -8.29
CA ILE A 89 17.04 8.33 -7.63
C ILE A 89 17.80 8.29 -6.30
N PHE A 90 17.05 8.08 -5.21
CA PHE A 90 17.61 7.90 -3.88
C PHE A 90 17.82 6.41 -3.59
N THR A 91 19.00 6.06 -3.11
CA THR A 91 19.33 4.72 -2.62
C THR A 91 18.83 4.53 -1.19
N ALA A 92 18.69 3.27 -0.76
CA ALA A 92 18.33 2.99 0.63
C ALA A 92 19.38 3.52 1.62
N ARG A 93 20.67 3.46 1.26
CA ARG A 93 21.76 3.97 2.11
C ARG A 93 21.65 5.48 2.30
N GLU A 94 21.41 6.24 1.23
CA GLU A 94 21.23 7.69 1.32
C GLU A 94 20.03 8.06 2.21
N LEU A 95 18.88 7.39 2.04
CA LEU A 95 17.72 7.63 2.91
C LEU A 95 18.06 7.36 4.38
N LEU A 96 18.75 6.25 4.69
CA LEU A 96 19.14 5.94 6.07
C LEU A 96 20.12 6.96 6.65
N THR A 97 21.00 7.55 5.84
CA THR A 97 21.91 8.61 6.32
C THR A 97 21.17 9.83 6.85
N TYR A 98 20.05 10.25 6.22
CA TYR A 98 19.23 11.34 6.76
C TYR A 98 18.56 10.97 8.08
N ALA A 99 18.16 9.70 8.27
CA ALA A 99 17.61 9.26 9.54
C ALA A 99 18.66 9.27 10.66
N TRP A 100 19.90 8.85 10.37
CA TRP A 100 20.97 8.78 11.36
C TRP A 100 21.44 10.14 11.90
N SER A 101 21.04 11.25 11.26
CA SER A 101 21.28 12.59 11.79
C SER A 101 20.22 13.05 12.80
N GLN A 102 19.20 12.24 13.07
CA GLN A 102 18.11 12.56 13.99
C GLN A 102 18.24 11.78 15.30
N PRO A 103 17.73 12.31 16.42
CA PRO A 103 17.73 11.58 17.68
C PRO A 103 16.86 10.33 17.61
N LEU A 104 17.23 9.31 18.37
CA LEU A 104 16.38 8.13 18.58
C LEU A 104 15.06 8.55 19.24
N GLN A 105 13.98 7.86 18.88
CA GLN A 105 12.63 8.10 19.37
C GLN A 105 12.33 7.37 20.69
N GLY A 106 13.24 6.52 21.14
CA GLY A 106 13.14 5.76 22.40
C GLY A 106 13.90 4.44 22.33
N PRO A 107 13.89 3.65 23.41
CA PRO A 107 14.43 2.29 23.41
C PRO A 107 13.59 1.35 22.53
N PRO A 108 14.21 0.32 21.92
CA PRO A 108 13.50 -0.70 21.14
C PRO A 108 12.47 -1.44 22.02
N GLY A 109 11.30 -1.73 21.47
CA GLY A 109 10.23 -2.49 22.13
C GLY A 109 9.29 -1.65 23.01
N GLU A 110 9.68 -0.45 23.45
CA GLU A 110 8.88 0.33 24.41
C GLU A 110 7.66 1.01 23.81
N GLN A 111 7.77 1.55 22.59
CA GLN A 111 6.70 2.32 21.95
C GLN A 111 6.59 1.99 20.47
N ALA A 112 5.35 1.89 19.98
CA ALA A 112 5.08 1.71 18.56
C ALA A 112 4.99 3.07 17.86
N VAL A 113 6.08 3.49 17.21
CA VAL A 113 6.16 4.72 16.42
C VAL A 113 6.42 4.39 14.96
N TYR A 114 5.50 4.80 14.10
CA TYR A 114 5.56 4.47 12.69
C TYR A 114 6.70 5.23 11.97
N THR A 115 7.60 4.48 11.34
CA THR A 115 8.67 5.04 10.50
C THR A 115 8.92 4.20 9.24
N ASN A 116 9.24 4.87 8.13
CA ASN A 116 9.63 4.21 6.90
C ASN A 116 10.98 3.50 7.02
N VAL A 117 11.89 4.01 7.85
CA VAL A 117 13.24 3.47 8.09
C VAL A 117 13.21 1.98 8.39
N ASN A 118 12.26 1.56 9.23
CA ASN A 118 12.11 0.16 9.61
C ASN A 118 12.02 -0.76 8.40
N THR A 119 11.12 -0.43 7.47
CA THR A 119 10.93 -1.24 6.26
C THR A 119 12.01 -1.03 5.19
N VAL A 120 12.68 0.12 5.17
CA VAL A 120 13.86 0.32 4.32
C VAL A 120 15.00 -0.60 4.78
N LEU A 121 15.24 -0.70 6.10
CA LEU A 121 16.19 -1.63 6.70
C LEU A 121 15.82 -3.08 6.43
N LEU A 122 14.54 -3.48 6.61
CA LEU A 122 14.10 -4.83 6.27
C LEU A 122 14.36 -5.18 4.80
N GLY A 123 14.25 -4.20 3.89
CA GLY A 123 14.68 -4.37 2.50
C GLY A 123 16.17 -4.69 2.34
N GLN A 124 17.04 -4.07 3.16
CA GLN A 124 18.48 -4.37 3.19
C GLN A 124 18.77 -5.73 3.82
N VAL A 125 18.07 -6.09 4.90
CA VAL A 125 18.15 -7.42 5.53
C VAL A 125 17.78 -8.52 4.52
N ILE A 126 16.67 -8.36 3.81
CA ILE A 126 16.25 -9.30 2.76
C ILE A 126 17.34 -9.43 1.69
N ARG A 127 17.97 -8.33 1.28
CA ARG A 127 19.09 -8.36 0.32
C ARG A 127 20.28 -9.14 0.88
N ALA A 128 20.67 -8.88 2.13
CA ALA A 128 21.78 -9.57 2.80
C ALA A 128 21.53 -11.08 2.90
N VAL A 129 20.35 -11.48 3.39
CA VAL A 129 19.97 -12.89 3.59
C VAL A 129 19.86 -13.66 2.28
N THR A 130 19.36 -13.02 1.22
CA THR A 130 19.09 -13.69 -0.06
C THR A 130 20.22 -13.58 -1.08
N GLY A 131 21.17 -12.66 -0.90
CA GLY A 131 22.20 -12.33 -1.88
C GLY A 131 21.65 -11.74 -3.19
N ARG A 132 20.39 -11.30 -3.20
CA ARG A 132 19.68 -10.78 -4.40
C ARG A 132 19.04 -9.43 -4.09
N SER A 133 18.69 -8.67 -5.13
CA SER A 133 17.99 -7.39 -4.94
C SER A 133 16.61 -7.62 -4.31
N PHE A 134 16.11 -6.62 -3.57
CA PHE A 134 14.77 -6.63 -2.98
C PHE A 134 13.69 -6.94 -4.05
N GLU A 135 13.74 -6.26 -5.20
CA GLU A 135 12.85 -6.52 -6.33
C GLU A 135 12.90 -7.99 -6.78
N HIS A 136 14.09 -8.56 -6.94
CA HIS A 136 14.24 -9.95 -7.40
C HIS A 136 13.64 -10.92 -6.39
N SER A 137 13.98 -10.76 -5.10
CA SER A 137 13.50 -11.63 -4.03
C SER A 137 11.98 -11.54 -3.88
N LEU A 138 11.41 -10.34 -3.91
CA LEU A 138 9.96 -10.14 -3.83
C LEU A 138 9.24 -10.73 -5.05
N ARG A 139 9.77 -10.49 -6.25
CA ARG A 139 9.18 -11.04 -7.48
C ARG A 139 9.17 -12.57 -7.48
N ARG A 140 10.28 -13.20 -7.11
CA ARG A 140 10.44 -14.67 -7.12
C ARG A 140 9.61 -15.34 -6.03
N GLN A 141 9.63 -14.80 -4.80
CA GLN A 141 9.14 -15.51 -3.63
C GLN A 141 7.72 -15.11 -3.19
N VAL A 142 7.24 -13.95 -3.65
CA VAL A 142 5.91 -13.42 -3.31
C VAL A 142 5.07 -13.20 -4.55
N LEU A 143 5.50 -12.36 -5.50
CA LEU A 143 4.61 -11.92 -6.59
C LEU A 143 4.26 -13.04 -7.58
N ARG A 144 5.25 -13.80 -8.05
CA ARG A 144 5.04 -14.90 -9.00
C ARG A 144 4.21 -16.05 -8.40
N PRO A 145 4.51 -16.60 -7.20
CA PRO A 145 3.71 -17.66 -6.59
C PRO A 145 2.25 -17.26 -6.36
N LEU A 146 1.99 -15.97 -6.14
CA LEU A 146 0.65 -15.45 -5.91
C LEU A 146 -0.08 -15.01 -7.19
N GLY A 147 0.58 -15.11 -8.35
CA GLY A 147 0.02 -14.70 -9.64
C GLY A 147 -0.26 -13.20 -9.75
N LEU A 148 0.49 -12.36 -9.02
CA LEU A 148 0.36 -10.89 -9.04
C LEU A 148 1.12 -10.31 -10.24
N ARG A 149 0.56 -10.51 -11.44
CA ARG A 149 1.23 -10.26 -12.73
C ARG A 149 1.36 -8.78 -13.08
N HIS A 150 0.59 -7.91 -12.44
CA HIS A 150 0.58 -6.46 -12.67
C HIS A 150 1.04 -5.69 -11.44
N THR A 151 1.85 -6.35 -10.60
CA THR A 151 2.46 -5.78 -9.40
C THR A 151 3.97 -5.80 -9.59
N LEU A 152 4.64 -4.68 -9.32
CA LEU A 152 6.10 -4.59 -9.47
C LEU A 152 6.70 -3.52 -8.56
N VAL A 153 8.00 -3.66 -8.31
CA VAL A 153 8.85 -2.66 -7.66
C VAL A 153 9.38 -1.73 -8.76
N THR A 154 9.19 -0.42 -8.60
CA THR A 154 9.68 0.57 -9.56
C THR A 154 10.15 1.84 -8.85
N PRO A 155 11.40 2.29 -9.07
CA PRO A 155 11.91 3.48 -8.39
C PRO A 155 11.34 4.77 -8.97
N ASN A 156 10.81 4.76 -10.20
CA ASN A 156 10.25 5.96 -10.82
C ASN A 156 9.26 5.65 -11.95
N GLU A 157 8.69 6.72 -12.50
CA GLU A 157 7.78 6.70 -13.62
C GLU A 157 8.30 6.03 -14.90
N ARG A 158 9.61 5.97 -15.18
CA ARG A 158 10.11 5.41 -16.45
C ARG A 158 9.80 3.91 -16.57
N ARG A 159 9.75 3.19 -15.45
CA ARG A 159 9.44 1.75 -15.39
C ARG A 159 7.99 1.45 -14.95
N TRP A 160 7.19 2.48 -14.70
CA TRP A 160 5.80 2.34 -14.29
C TRP A 160 4.90 2.03 -15.52
N PRO A 161 4.21 0.87 -15.54
CA PRO A 161 3.31 0.48 -16.64
C PRO A 161 2.23 1.51 -16.96
N ARG A 162 1.93 1.64 -18.25
CA ARG A 162 0.78 2.41 -18.76
C ARG A 162 -0.45 1.49 -18.90
N PRO A 163 -1.69 2.01 -18.80
CA PRO A 163 -2.03 3.39 -18.43
C PRO A 163 -1.81 3.64 -16.93
N ARG A 164 -1.36 4.85 -16.57
CA ARG A 164 -1.15 5.26 -15.18
C ARG A 164 -1.78 6.63 -14.91
N PRO A 165 -2.32 6.87 -13.71
CA PRO A 165 -2.81 8.18 -13.31
C PRO A 165 -1.65 9.14 -12.99
N VAL A 166 -1.85 10.43 -13.26
CA VAL A 166 -1.09 11.52 -12.62
C VAL A 166 -1.58 11.66 -11.17
N GLY A 167 -0.66 11.78 -10.23
CA GLY A 167 -0.95 12.01 -8.82
C GLY A 167 -0.93 13.49 -8.48
N TYR A 168 -1.83 13.92 -7.60
CA TYR A 168 -1.95 15.33 -7.22
C TYR A 168 -1.83 15.49 -5.70
N GLN A 169 -1.06 16.46 -5.24
CA GLN A 169 -1.19 16.97 -3.88
C GLN A 169 -2.11 18.17 -3.87
N ARG A 170 -2.85 18.32 -2.77
CA ARG A 170 -3.67 19.50 -2.55
C ARG A 170 -2.98 20.44 -1.57
N GLU A 171 -2.63 21.61 -2.05
CA GLU A 171 -1.97 22.68 -1.28
C GLU A 171 -2.76 23.97 -1.53
N ASP A 172 -3.20 24.65 -0.47
CA ASP A 172 -3.97 25.90 -0.53
C ASP A 172 -5.16 25.86 -1.51
N GLY A 173 -5.87 24.73 -1.52
CA GLY A 173 -7.03 24.51 -2.39
C GLY A 173 -6.70 24.20 -3.85
N ARG A 174 -5.43 24.18 -4.25
CA ARG A 174 -4.97 23.88 -5.62
C ARG A 174 -4.47 22.43 -5.72
N LEU A 175 -4.70 21.82 -6.88
CA LEU A 175 -4.16 20.50 -7.20
C LEU A 175 -2.83 20.66 -7.96
N THR A 176 -1.73 20.25 -7.33
CA THR A 176 -0.39 20.30 -7.91
C THR A 176 0.04 18.88 -8.32
N PRO A 177 0.36 18.63 -9.60
CA PRO A 177 0.83 17.34 -10.05
C PRO A 177 2.18 17.01 -9.40
N GLN A 178 2.33 15.75 -8.98
CA GLN A 178 3.48 15.29 -8.23
C GLN A 178 4.43 14.45 -9.10
N PRO A 179 5.75 14.53 -8.85
CA PRO A 179 6.70 13.65 -9.52
C PRO A 179 6.49 12.20 -9.05
N GLY A 180 6.42 11.25 -9.97
CA GLY A 180 6.34 9.82 -9.64
C GLY A 180 7.70 9.19 -9.34
N ASN A 181 8.52 9.86 -8.52
CA ASN A 181 9.79 9.34 -8.02
C ASN A 181 9.53 8.50 -6.76
N LEU A 182 9.31 7.20 -6.94
CA LEU A 182 9.00 6.30 -5.82
C LEU A 182 10.26 5.82 -5.06
N SER A 183 11.46 6.13 -5.56
CA SER A 183 12.72 5.72 -4.95
C SER A 183 12.89 6.28 -3.54
N ILE A 184 12.26 7.41 -3.23
CA ILE A 184 12.26 8.00 -1.88
C ILE A 184 11.54 7.13 -0.83
N PHE A 185 10.87 6.04 -1.24
CA PHE A 185 10.22 5.11 -0.32
C PHE A 185 10.91 3.74 -0.25
N ARG A 186 11.67 3.33 -1.27
CA ARG A 186 12.32 1.99 -1.33
C ARG A 186 11.38 0.85 -0.92
N ALA A 187 11.87 -0.10 -0.12
CA ALA A 187 11.07 -1.21 0.43
C ALA A 187 9.95 -0.77 1.40
N ALA A 188 9.80 0.53 1.67
CA ALA A 188 8.68 1.09 2.41
C ALA A 188 7.52 1.54 1.50
N GLY A 189 7.74 1.71 0.18
CA GLY A 189 6.69 2.27 -0.69
C GLY A 189 6.90 2.30 -2.20
N GLU A 190 7.95 1.69 -2.77
CA GLU A 190 8.28 1.80 -4.19
C GLU A 190 7.56 0.80 -5.11
N MET A 191 6.43 0.23 -4.67
CA MET A 191 5.63 -0.69 -5.50
C MET A 191 4.46 -0.01 -6.18
N VAL A 192 4.06 -0.57 -7.32
CA VAL A 192 2.79 -0.28 -8.01
C VAL A 192 1.98 -1.57 -8.19
N ALA A 193 0.66 -1.47 -8.22
CA ALA A 193 -0.21 -2.57 -8.62
C ALA A 193 -1.52 -2.09 -9.27
N THR A 194 -2.25 -3.04 -9.87
CA THR A 194 -3.63 -2.81 -10.32
C THR A 194 -4.64 -3.17 -9.23
N LEU A 195 -5.87 -2.65 -9.33
CA LEU A 195 -6.93 -2.97 -8.39
C LEU A 195 -7.25 -4.49 -8.30
N PRO A 196 -7.26 -5.26 -9.41
CA PRO A 196 -7.39 -6.71 -9.36
C PRO A 196 -6.29 -7.43 -8.59
N ASP A 197 -5.04 -6.97 -8.70
CA ASP A 197 -3.91 -7.52 -7.94
C ASP A 197 -3.99 -7.13 -6.46
N LEU A 198 -4.40 -5.90 -6.13
CA LEU A 198 -4.66 -5.49 -4.75
C LEU A 198 -5.77 -6.33 -4.09
N ARG A 199 -6.84 -6.64 -4.81
CA ARG A 199 -7.87 -7.58 -4.32
C ARG A 199 -7.30 -8.97 -4.03
N ARG A 200 -6.43 -9.49 -4.91
CA ARG A 200 -5.76 -10.78 -4.67
C ARG A 200 -4.88 -10.66 -3.43
N TRP A 201 -4.06 -9.63 -3.35
CA TRP A 201 -3.19 -9.35 -2.21
C TRP A 201 -3.96 -9.28 -0.89
N ALA A 202 -5.08 -8.55 -0.83
CA ALA A 202 -5.94 -8.48 0.36
C ALA A 202 -6.27 -9.87 0.92
N GLY A 203 -6.77 -10.75 0.05
CA GLY A 203 -7.15 -12.11 0.43
C GLY A 203 -5.97 -13.01 0.77
N LEU A 204 -4.78 -12.75 0.24
CA LEU A 204 -3.57 -13.53 0.50
C LEU A 204 -2.95 -13.10 1.83
N LEU A 205 -2.77 -11.79 2.00
CA LEU A 205 -2.30 -11.14 3.22
C LEU A 205 -3.15 -11.55 4.43
N GLY A 206 -4.47 -11.37 4.34
CA GLY A 206 -5.36 -11.64 5.47
C GLY A 206 -5.54 -13.12 5.81
N ARG A 207 -5.29 -14.03 4.86
CA ARG A 207 -5.25 -15.48 5.12
C ARG A 207 -3.88 -15.96 5.59
N GLY A 208 -2.86 -15.10 5.61
CA GLY A 208 -1.49 -15.50 5.90
C GLY A 208 -0.92 -16.47 4.87
N LEU A 209 -1.42 -16.46 3.63
CA LEU A 209 -0.91 -17.35 2.58
C LEU A 209 0.56 -16.99 2.31
N LEU A 210 1.39 -18.03 2.13
CA LEU A 210 2.88 -18.04 2.12
C LEU A 210 3.56 -18.15 3.49
N LEU A 211 2.83 -18.06 4.60
CA LEU A 211 3.36 -18.17 5.96
C LEU A 211 2.86 -19.46 6.63
N SER A 212 3.63 -19.94 7.61
CA SER A 212 3.16 -20.96 8.55
C SER A 212 1.99 -20.42 9.39
N ARG A 213 1.17 -21.32 9.95
CA ARG A 213 0.03 -20.91 10.79
C ARG A 213 0.48 -20.14 12.03
N SER A 214 1.61 -20.50 12.63
CA SER A 214 2.19 -19.81 13.79
C SER A 214 2.61 -18.39 13.41
N THR A 215 3.34 -18.21 12.33
CA THR A 215 3.83 -16.90 11.88
C THR A 215 2.69 -15.98 11.41
N ALA A 216 1.66 -16.54 10.76
CA ALA A 216 0.45 -15.79 10.42
C ALA A 216 -0.37 -15.37 11.66
N ARG A 217 -0.34 -16.15 12.74
CA ARG A 217 -0.96 -15.80 14.03
C ARG A 217 -0.16 -14.69 14.71
N GLU A 218 1.14 -14.89 14.87
CA GLU A 218 2.08 -13.96 15.47
C GLU A 218 1.99 -12.57 14.84
N ARG A 219 1.95 -12.52 13.50
CA ARG A 219 1.78 -11.29 12.73
C ARG A 219 0.63 -10.40 13.22
N ARG A 220 -0.47 -10.99 13.70
CA ARG A 220 -1.64 -10.26 14.23
C ARG A 220 -1.63 -10.14 15.75
N THR A 221 -1.16 -11.14 16.48
CA THR A 221 -1.14 -11.10 17.95
C THR A 221 -0.09 -10.15 18.51
N ALA A 222 0.92 -9.79 17.71
CA ALA A 222 1.86 -8.72 18.04
C ALA A 222 1.27 -7.31 17.89
N ALA A 223 -0.02 -7.17 17.54
CA ALA A 223 -0.60 -5.88 17.26
C ALA A 223 -0.85 -5.04 18.52
N GLN A 224 -0.50 -3.77 18.43
CA GLN A 224 -0.65 -2.78 19.49
C GLN A 224 -0.97 -1.39 18.93
N PRO A 225 -1.52 -0.46 19.72
CA PRO A 225 -1.77 0.90 19.26
C PRO A 225 -0.48 1.60 18.82
N LEU A 226 -0.55 2.37 17.74
CA LEU A 226 0.54 3.28 17.37
C LEU A 226 0.46 4.54 18.24
N LEU A 227 1.57 4.93 18.85
CA LEU A 227 1.68 6.23 19.53
C LEU A 227 1.65 7.37 18.52
N ARG A 228 2.33 7.20 17.38
CA ARG A 228 2.32 8.13 16.25
C ARG A 228 2.34 7.36 14.94
N GLY A 229 1.48 7.73 14.00
CA GLY A 229 1.42 7.11 12.68
C GLY A 229 0.06 7.25 12.01
N PRO A 230 -0.18 6.50 10.92
CA PRO A 230 -1.48 6.45 10.27
C PRO A 230 -2.58 5.96 11.22
N GLU A 231 -3.80 6.40 10.98
CA GLU A 231 -4.97 5.96 11.74
C GLU A 231 -5.19 4.45 11.55
N TYR A 232 -4.80 3.68 12.55
CA TYR A 232 -5.10 2.27 12.74
C TYR A 232 -5.59 2.06 14.17
N ASP A 233 -6.45 1.08 14.38
CA ASP A 233 -6.85 0.69 15.73
C ASP A 233 -5.68 -0.03 16.44
N SER A 234 -4.90 -0.79 15.67
CA SER A 234 -3.66 -1.43 16.10
C SER A 234 -2.76 -1.76 14.91
N TYR A 235 -1.46 -1.97 15.15
CA TYR A 235 -0.48 -2.34 14.13
C TYR A 235 0.33 -3.56 14.58
N GLY A 236 0.29 -4.64 13.79
CA GLY A 236 1.07 -5.86 14.00
C GLY A 236 2.32 -5.90 13.12
N LEU A 237 2.75 -7.10 12.71
CA LEU A 237 3.94 -7.22 11.86
C LEU A 237 3.62 -6.85 10.40
N GLY A 238 3.87 -5.58 10.04
CA GLY A 238 3.68 -5.06 8.69
C GLY A 238 2.23 -5.09 8.20
N LEU A 239 1.26 -4.96 9.11
CA LEU A 239 -0.16 -4.76 8.81
C LEU A 239 -0.85 -4.02 9.96
N GLY A 240 -1.86 -3.21 9.64
CA GLY A 240 -2.71 -2.56 10.63
C GLY A 240 -4.14 -3.08 10.61
N SER A 241 -4.86 -2.83 11.71
CA SER A 241 -6.29 -3.09 11.82
C SER A 241 -7.12 -1.82 11.68
N LEU A 242 -8.27 -1.93 11.02
CA LEU A 242 -9.30 -0.91 10.95
C LEU A 242 -10.67 -1.57 10.99
N GLU A 243 -11.50 -1.23 11.98
CA GLU A 243 -12.88 -1.73 12.10
C GLU A 243 -12.95 -3.27 12.13
N GLY A 244 -11.93 -3.93 12.72
CA GLY A 244 -11.80 -5.39 12.74
C GLY A 244 -11.26 -6.03 11.45
N TRP A 245 -10.99 -5.23 10.41
CA TRP A 245 -10.32 -5.67 9.19
C TRP A 245 -8.82 -5.51 9.30
N TRP A 246 -8.07 -6.31 8.55
CA TRP A 246 -6.62 -6.36 8.57
C TRP A 246 -6.02 -6.06 7.20
N GLY A 247 -5.01 -5.20 7.15
CA GLY A 247 -4.39 -4.83 5.89
C GLY A 247 -3.41 -3.68 6.02
N HIS A 248 -3.41 -2.75 5.07
CA HIS A 248 -2.52 -1.60 5.10
C HIS A 248 -3.07 -0.43 4.25
N THR A 249 -2.73 0.79 4.66
CA THR A 249 -2.95 2.04 3.93
C THR A 249 -1.67 2.50 3.24
N GLY A 250 -1.76 3.49 2.36
CA GLY A 250 -0.60 4.05 1.69
C GLY A 250 -0.86 5.48 1.26
N GLU A 251 0.12 6.36 1.45
CA GLU A 251 0.03 7.75 1.06
C GLU A 251 1.40 8.28 0.59
N GLY A 252 1.39 9.23 -0.35
CA GLY A 252 2.58 10.00 -0.74
C GLY A 252 2.57 10.40 -2.21
N LEU A 253 3.32 11.45 -2.55
CA LEU A 253 3.48 12.04 -3.90
C LEU A 253 2.21 11.95 -4.76
N GLY A 254 1.09 12.43 -4.22
CA GLY A 254 -0.17 12.57 -4.93
C GLY A 254 -1.01 11.30 -5.08
N PHE A 255 -0.75 10.26 -4.28
CA PHE A 255 -1.57 9.04 -4.26
C PHE A 255 -1.90 8.62 -2.84
N THR A 256 -3.11 8.08 -2.68
CA THR A 256 -3.57 7.40 -1.47
C THR A 256 -4.16 6.05 -1.83
N ALA A 257 -3.97 5.06 -0.96
CA ALA A 257 -4.41 3.69 -1.18
C ALA A 257 -4.79 2.98 0.13
N LEU A 258 -5.62 1.95 0.02
CA LEU A 258 -5.98 1.06 1.11
C LEU A 258 -6.26 -0.34 0.55
N VAL A 259 -5.81 -1.35 1.29
CA VAL A 259 -6.17 -2.76 1.05
C VAL A 259 -6.48 -3.42 2.40
N MET A 260 -7.63 -4.08 2.50
CA MET A 260 -8.12 -4.64 3.77
C MET A 260 -8.80 -6.00 3.55
N TYR A 261 -8.74 -6.85 4.57
CA TYR A 261 -9.38 -8.16 4.62
C TYR A 261 -10.08 -8.38 5.95
N GLU A 262 -11.32 -8.86 5.92
CA GLU A 262 -12.08 -9.20 7.12
C GLU A 262 -12.00 -10.72 7.38
N PRO A 263 -11.45 -11.17 8.52
CA PRO A 263 -11.20 -12.59 8.77
C PRO A 263 -12.45 -13.48 8.77
N ARG A 264 -13.60 -13.00 9.27
CA ARG A 264 -14.80 -13.82 9.50
C ARG A 264 -15.57 -14.06 8.20
N SER A 265 -15.97 -12.98 7.53
CA SER A 265 -16.68 -12.97 6.25
C SER A 265 -15.79 -13.26 5.05
N ARG A 266 -14.47 -13.19 5.21
CA ARG A 266 -13.46 -13.26 4.14
C ARG A 266 -13.59 -12.16 3.10
N ALA A 267 -14.27 -11.08 3.46
CA ALA A 267 -14.44 -9.90 2.62
C ALA A 267 -13.10 -9.24 2.34
N ARG A 268 -12.97 -8.63 1.16
CA ARG A 268 -11.78 -7.91 0.71
C ARG A 268 -12.19 -6.53 0.26
N ALA A 269 -11.40 -5.53 0.61
CA ALA A 269 -11.57 -4.17 0.12
C ALA A 269 -10.25 -3.64 -0.45
N ALA A 270 -10.34 -2.88 -1.53
CA ALA A 270 -9.21 -2.15 -2.08
C ALA A 270 -9.72 -0.81 -2.63
N ILE A 271 -9.01 0.26 -2.28
CA ILE A 271 -9.36 1.63 -2.64
C ILE A 271 -8.07 2.35 -3.05
N VAL A 272 -8.09 3.05 -4.16
CA VAL A 272 -6.97 3.85 -4.68
C VAL A 272 -7.48 5.17 -5.20
N ALA A 273 -6.76 6.25 -4.89
CA ALA A 273 -7.06 7.59 -5.34
C ALA A 273 -5.78 8.32 -5.75
N ASN A 274 -5.86 9.16 -6.77
CA ASN A 274 -4.73 9.97 -7.25
C ASN A 274 -4.69 11.35 -6.59
N ILE A 275 -4.89 11.37 -5.27
CA ILE A 275 -4.72 12.54 -4.44
C ILE A 275 -4.06 12.17 -3.11
N SER A 276 -3.22 13.06 -2.57
CA SER A 276 -2.67 12.97 -1.20
C SER A 276 -2.62 14.33 -0.50
N ASN A 277 -2.22 14.34 0.78
CA ASN A 277 -2.08 15.52 1.63
C ASN A 277 -3.40 16.28 1.82
N LEU A 278 -4.52 15.57 1.91
CA LEU A 278 -5.79 16.20 2.30
C LEU A 278 -5.73 16.54 3.81
N PRO A 279 -6.03 17.80 4.21
CA PRO A 279 -5.94 18.19 5.62
C PRO A 279 -6.78 17.32 6.54
N GLY A 280 -6.12 16.63 7.48
CA GLY A 280 -6.76 15.76 8.48
C GLY A 280 -7.51 14.56 7.90
N VAL A 281 -7.30 14.20 6.63
CA VAL A 281 -8.11 13.16 5.97
C VAL A 281 -7.26 12.25 5.08
N HIS A 282 -7.22 10.96 5.38
CA HIS A 282 -6.83 9.94 4.42
C HIS A 282 -8.08 9.41 3.69
N ALA A 283 -8.30 9.87 2.45
CA ALA A 283 -9.55 9.61 1.72
C ALA A 283 -9.93 8.12 1.61
N PRO A 284 -9.01 7.19 1.27
CA PRO A 284 -9.32 5.76 1.29
C PRO A 284 -9.73 5.21 2.66
N THR A 285 -9.11 5.67 3.76
CA THR A 285 -9.49 5.26 5.13
C THR A 285 -10.89 5.75 5.46
N LEU A 286 -11.19 7.03 5.19
CA LEU A 286 -12.51 7.60 5.43
C LEU A 286 -13.59 6.89 4.61
N LEU A 287 -13.32 6.58 3.34
CA LEU A 287 -14.24 5.81 2.51
C LEU A 287 -14.42 4.39 3.06
N PHE A 288 -13.32 3.74 3.44
CA PHE A 288 -13.33 2.38 3.97
C PHE A 288 -14.14 2.26 5.26
N ARG A 289 -13.97 3.15 6.25
CA ARG A 289 -14.77 3.11 7.49
C ARG A 289 -16.28 3.20 7.21
N ARG A 290 -16.68 4.05 6.27
CA ARG A 290 -18.08 4.15 5.85
C ARG A 290 -18.55 2.90 5.14
N ILE A 291 -17.72 2.31 4.26
CA ILE A 291 -18.02 1.02 3.61
C ILE A 291 -18.17 -0.08 4.65
N ALA A 292 -17.21 -0.24 5.57
CA ALA A 292 -17.21 -1.26 6.61
C ALA A 292 -18.50 -1.18 7.46
N ARG A 293 -18.87 0.03 7.89
CA ARG A 293 -20.14 0.27 8.61
C ARG A 293 -21.37 -0.15 7.79
N ARG A 294 -21.45 0.19 6.50
CA ARG A 294 -22.57 -0.23 5.64
C ARG A 294 -22.63 -1.75 5.42
N LEU A 295 -21.47 -2.41 5.38
CA LEU A 295 -21.41 -3.87 5.30
C LEU A 295 -21.89 -4.50 6.62
N GLU A 296 -21.52 -3.92 7.75
CA GLU A 296 -21.96 -4.38 9.08
C GLU A 296 -23.47 -4.19 9.28
N GLU A 297 -24.01 -3.00 8.98
CA GLU A 297 -25.46 -2.72 8.99
C GLU A 297 -26.25 -3.69 8.08
N GLY A 298 -25.63 -4.16 6.99
CA GLY A 298 -26.20 -5.15 6.08
C GLY A 298 -25.98 -6.61 6.51
N GLY A 299 -25.42 -6.88 7.69
CA GLY A 299 -25.15 -8.23 8.20
C GLY A 299 -24.04 -8.98 7.46
N ILE A 300 -23.15 -8.26 6.77
CA ILE A 300 -22.08 -8.85 5.95
C ILE A 300 -20.81 -9.12 6.78
N THR A 301 -20.56 -8.30 7.80
CA THR A 301 -19.41 -8.42 8.69
C THR A 301 -19.83 -8.70 10.14
N ALA A 302 -18.87 -9.12 10.96
CA ALA A 302 -18.93 -9.30 12.41
C ALA A 302 -19.87 -10.37 13.02
N ALA A 303 -21.00 -10.79 12.44
CA ALA A 303 -22.01 -11.56 13.21
C ALA A 303 -22.16 -13.09 12.95
N THR A 304 -21.91 -13.65 11.76
CA THR A 304 -22.50 -14.97 11.41
C THR A 304 -21.56 -16.16 11.19
N GLY A 305 -20.26 -16.03 11.49
CA GLY A 305 -19.34 -17.20 11.47
C GLY A 305 -19.18 -17.92 10.12
N GLY A 306 -19.69 -17.35 9.02
CA GLY A 306 -19.67 -17.93 7.68
C GLY A 306 -19.67 -16.86 6.58
N PRO A 307 -19.52 -17.25 5.30
CA PRO A 307 -19.63 -16.31 4.18
C PRO A 307 -21.03 -15.69 4.18
N ALA A 308 -21.13 -14.40 4.54
CA ALA A 308 -22.41 -13.73 4.69
C ALA A 308 -23.27 -13.88 3.44
N ALA A 309 -24.54 -14.28 3.54
CA ALA A 309 -25.43 -14.48 2.39
C ALA A 309 -26.10 -13.18 1.89
N ALA A 310 -26.11 -12.12 2.71
CA ALA A 310 -26.77 -10.86 2.40
C ALA A 310 -26.23 -10.17 1.12
N PRO A 311 -27.09 -9.50 0.33
CA PRO A 311 -26.65 -8.73 -0.82
C PRO A 311 -25.82 -7.51 -0.40
N LEU A 312 -24.87 -7.11 -1.26
CA LEU A 312 -24.12 -5.87 -1.04
C LEU A 312 -25.06 -4.65 -1.16
N PRO A 313 -24.99 -3.66 -0.25
CA PRO A 313 -25.81 -2.45 -0.32
C PRO A 313 -25.28 -1.46 -1.36
N ALA A 314 -25.25 -1.87 -2.64
CA ALA A 314 -24.54 -1.19 -3.72
C ALA A 314 -24.89 0.30 -3.86
N ALA A 315 -26.18 0.64 -3.83
CA ALA A 315 -26.64 2.04 -3.92
C ALA A 315 -26.09 2.92 -2.77
N ALA A 316 -26.04 2.38 -1.55
CA ALA A 316 -25.48 3.10 -0.40
C ALA A 316 -23.95 3.26 -0.52
N LEU A 317 -23.26 2.24 -1.03
CA LEU A 317 -21.82 2.28 -1.28
C LEU A 317 -21.47 3.29 -2.39
N ASP A 318 -22.23 3.31 -3.50
CA ASP A 318 -22.06 4.28 -4.59
C ASP A 318 -22.28 5.71 -4.10
N SER A 319 -23.39 5.95 -3.40
CA SER A 319 -23.71 7.25 -2.81
C SER A 319 -22.61 7.74 -1.86
N THR A 320 -22.00 6.82 -1.10
CA THR A 320 -20.88 7.11 -0.20
C THR A 320 -19.62 7.50 -0.94
N ALA A 321 -19.22 6.72 -1.95
CA ALA A 321 -18.03 7.00 -2.77
C ALA A 321 -18.18 8.32 -3.54
N GLN A 322 -19.35 8.56 -4.15
CA GLN A 322 -19.65 9.78 -4.89
C GLN A 322 -19.60 11.03 -4.00
N ARG A 323 -20.23 11.01 -2.82
CA ARG A 323 -20.20 12.14 -1.88
C ARG A 323 -18.77 12.47 -1.45
N LEU A 324 -17.96 11.44 -1.18
CA LEU A 324 -16.58 11.61 -0.76
C LEU A 324 -15.72 12.18 -1.90
N ALA A 325 -15.83 11.63 -3.10
CA ALA A 325 -15.12 12.11 -4.28
C ALA A 325 -15.46 13.58 -4.58
N ARG A 326 -16.75 13.97 -4.50
CA ARG A 326 -17.18 15.36 -4.69
C ARG A 326 -16.68 16.29 -3.59
N ARG A 327 -16.85 15.91 -2.31
CA ARG A 327 -16.45 16.73 -1.16
C ARG A 327 -14.96 17.09 -1.20
N TRP A 328 -14.12 16.13 -1.57
CA TRP A 328 -12.67 16.32 -1.60
C TRP A 328 -12.12 16.57 -3.00
N GLN A 329 -13.00 16.73 -4.00
CA GLN A 329 -12.65 16.95 -5.40
C GLN A 329 -11.54 15.97 -5.86
N ILE A 330 -11.75 14.68 -5.62
CA ILE A 330 -10.78 13.63 -5.95
C ILE A 330 -10.78 13.44 -7.47
N PRO A 331 -9.65 13.65 -8.17
CA PRO A 331 -9.63 13.58 -9.64
C PRO A 331 -9.97 12.19 -10.19
N GLY A 332 -9.49 11.15 -9.52
CA GLY A 332 -9.70 9.75 -9.89
C GLY A 332 -9.74 8.86 -8.65
N LEU A 333 -10.82 8.07 -8.52
CA LEU A 333 -11.06 7.16 -7.42
C LEU A 333 -11.52 5.81 -7.96
N ALA A 334 -10.80 4.74 -7.59
CA ALA A 334 -11.23 3.38 -7.81
C ALA A 334 -11.40 2.67 -6.46
N ALA A 335 -12.56 2.07 -6.23
CA ALA A 335 -12.83 1.31 -5.01
C ALA A 335 -13.51 -0.01 -5.37
N GLY A 336 -13.27 -1.04 -4.58
CA GLY A 336 -13.95 -2.32 -4.71
C GLY A 336 -14.06 -3.07 -3.41
N VAL A 337 -15.16 -3.82 -3.30
CA VAL A 337 -15.44 -4.78 -2.23
C VAL A 337 -15.75 -6.12 -2.87
N TRP A 338 -15.18 -7.20 -2.35
CA TRP A 338 -15.39 -8.55 -2.84
C TRP A 338 -15.70 -9.49 -1.70
N LEU A 339 -16.79 -10.25 -1.85
CA LEU A 339 -17.22 -11.28 -0.92
C LEU A 339 -17.01 -12.67 -1.52
N PRO A 340 -17.02 -13.73 -0.68
CA PRO A 340 -17.16 -15.10 -1.17
C PRO A 340 -18.44 -15.29 -2.01
N GLY A 341 -18.41 -16.24 -2.94
CA GLY A 341 -19.55 -16.51 -3.84
C GLY A 341 -19.70 -15.51 -5.00
N GLY A 342 -18.65 -14.78 -5.36
CA GLY A 342 -18.61 -13.93 -6.57
C GLY A 342 -19.27 -12.55 -6.45
N ARG A 343 -20.00 -12.28 -5.36
CA ARG A 343 -20.59 -10.96 -5.08
C ARG A 343 -19.52 -9.89 -4.92
N ARG A 344 -19.72 -8.77 -5.59
CA ARG A 344 -18.77 -7.67 -5.64
C ARG A 344 -19.46 -6.34 -5.85
N TRP A 345 -18.86 -5.29 -5.31
CA TRP A 345 -19.18 -3.90 -5.60
C TRP A 345 -17.92 -3.22 -6.11
N ARG A 346 -18.10 -2.24 -7.01
CA ARG A 346 -17.01 -1.45 -7.57
C ARG A 346 -17.50 -0.05 -7.87
N TYR A 347 -16.67 0.93 -7.50
CA TYR A 347 -16.79 2.31 -7.93
C TYR A 347 -15.58 2.71 -8.76
N LEU A 348 -15.83 3.32 -9.91
CA LEU A 348 -14.84 3.94 -10.77
C LEU A 348 -15.34 5.35 -11.08
N GLY A 349 -14.67 6.37 -10.55
CA GLY A 349 -15.09 7.75 -10.72
C GLY A 349 -13.94 8.66 -11.08
N GLY A 350 -14.22 9.63 -11.95
CA GLY A 350 -13.26 10.63 -12.39
C GLY A 350 -12.34 10.15 -13.52
N GLU A 351 -11.32 10.95 -13.77
CA GLU A 351 -10.45 10.86 -14.94
C GLU A 351 -8.98 10.69 -14.53
N ALA A 352 -8.26 9.86 -15.28
CA ALA A 352 -6.82 9.66 -15.20
C ALA A 352 -6.18 10.13 -16.51
N VAL A 353 -5.34 11.17 -16.44
CA VAL A 353 -4.70 11.80 -17.59
C VAL A 353 -3.33 11.16 -17.87
N LEU A 354 -2.98 10.97 -19.16
CA LEU A 354 -1.67 10.46 -19.58
C LEU A 354 -0.70 11.60 -19.94
N ALA A 355 0.51 11.57 -19.39
CA ALA A 355 1.61 12.40 -19.86
C ALA A 355 2.18 11.87 -21.20
N GLY A 356 2.13 12.69 -22.25
CA GLY A 356 2.84 12.51 -23.52
C GLY A 356 2.11 11.64 -24.55
N GLY A 357 1.46 12.31 -25.52
CA GLY A 357 1.03 11.74 -26.78
C GLY A 357 1.58 12.59 -27.93
N GLY A 358 2.41 11.98 -28.77
CA GLY A 358 2.79 12.54 -30.06
C GLY A 358 1.55 12.72 -30.94
N SER A 359 1.66 13.66 -31.88
CA SER A 359 0.67 14.03 -32.89
C SER A 359 -0.02 12.85 -33.57
N GLY A 360 -1.36 12.89 -33.65
CA GLY A 360 -2.11 12.02 -34.54
C GLY A 360 -3.54 11.80 -34.08
N GLU A 361 -4.48 12.39 -34.82
CA GLU A 361 -5.92 12.30 -34.67
C GLU A 361 -6.45 10.87 -34.51
N ASN A 362 -7.38 10.65 -33.57
CA ASN A 362 -8.65 10.00 -33.90
C ASN A 362 -9.70 10.20 -32.80
N ARG A 363 -10.78 10.91 -33.15
CA ARG A 363 -12.04 10.92 -32.39
C ARG A 363 -12.75 9.60 -32.64
N GLN A 364 -13.19 8.90 -31.59
CA GLN A 364 -14.44 8.12 -31.69
C GLN A 364 -15.03 7.75 -30.31
N ARG A 365 -16.22 8.33 -30.10
CA ARG A 365 -17.44 7.80 -29.45
C ARG A 365 -17.32 7.00 -28.15
N ALA A 366 -17.98 7.54 -27.12
CA ALA A 366 -18.60 6.76 -26.06
C ALA A 366 -19.46 5.64 -26.67
N GLY A 367 -19.15 4.38 -26.33
CA GLY A 367 -19.87 3.23 -26.86
C GLY A 367 -19.39 1.93 -26.24
N ASN A 368 -20.29 1.29 -25.48
CA ASN A 368 -20.40 -0.12 -25.15
C ASN A 368 -19.24 -0.86 -24.45
N ALA A 369 -19.63 -1.44 -23.32
CA ALA A 369 -18.95 -2.49 -22.57
C ALA A 369 -18.32 -3.56 -23.47
N LEU A 370 -17.02 -3.81 -23.28
CA LEU A 370 -16.40 -5.09 -23.62
C LEU A 370 -16.43 -5.99 -22.37
N PRO A 371 -16.91 -7.24 -22.46
CA PRO A 371 -17.01 -8.15 -21.32
C PRO A 371 -15.61 -8.59 -20.86
N TRP A 372 -15.44 -8.74 -19.55
CA TRP A 372 -14.21 -9.28 -18.96
C TRP A 372 -14.14 -10.77 -19.25
N VAL A 373 -13.10 -11.19 -20.00
CA VAL A 373 -12.72 -12.59 -20.21
C VAL A 373 -12.72 -13.32 -18.86
N ALA A 374 -13.54 -14.36 -18.76
CA ALA A 374 -13.55 -15.26 -17.62
C ALA A 374 -12.19 -15.95 -17.54
N LEU A 375 -11.44 -15.71 -16.46
CA LEU A 375 -10.31 -16.57 -16.13
C LEU A 375 -10.88 -17.89 -15.58
N PRO A 376 -10.29 -19.04 -15.96
CA PRO A 376 -10.74 -20.33 -15.43
C PRO A 376 -10.58 -20.38 -13.90
N PRO A 377 -11.41 -21.19 -13.21
CA PRO A 377 -11.31 -21.36 -11.76
C PRO A 377 -9.91 -21.85 -11.36
N PRO A 378 -9.38 -21.43 -10.21
CA PRO A 378 -8.11 -21.94 -9.69
C PRO A 378 -8.24 -23.44 -9.36
N LEU A 379 -7.24 -24.23 -9.78
CA LEU A 379 -6.97 -25.58 -9.27
C LEU A 379 -6.68 -25.55 -7.76
#